data_AF-A0A1A6C1V1-F1
#
_entry.id   AF-A0A1A6C1V1-F1
#
_cell.length_a   1.000
_cell.length_b   1.000
_cell.length_c   1.000
_cell.angle_alpha   90.00
_cell.angle_beta   90.00
_cell.angle_gamma   90.00
#
_symmetry.space_group_name_H-M   'P 1'
#
loop_
_entity.id
_entity.type
_entity.pdbx_description
1 polymer ?
#
loop_
_entity_poly.entity_id
_entity_poly.type
_entity_poly.pdbx_seq_one_letter_code
_entity_poly.pdbx_strand_id
1 'polypeptide(L)'
;MSDIMDTQPTRPKDAALDALYLEAHREFLVRQRSPALALTLSFLLTGAGQMYNGEYLRGLALAALYVAGAAGAVRYGYPVLLWIPFWLWGMADARQGARRGNRALLDRLAAEVAARKPSA
;
A
#
# COMPACT_ATOMS: atom_id res chain seq x y z
N MET A 1 11.40 47.40 6.35
CA MET A 1 10.92 46.01 6.44
C MET A 1 11.36 45.29 5.16
N SER A 2 12.60 45.50 4.69
CA SER A 2 13.81 44.76 5.12
C SER A 2 13.51 43.27 5.17
N ASP A 3 13.52 42.62 4.01
CA ASP A 3 14.74 42.03 3.43
C ASP A 3 14.81 40.56 3.86
N ILE A 4 15.26 39.74 2.92
CA ILE A 4 15.57 38.32 3.08
C ILE A 4 14.32 37.42 3.14
N MET A 5 13.49 37.50 2.10
CA MET A 5 13.03 36.22 1.55
C MET A 5 14.28 35.56 0.98
N ASP A 6 14.79 34.61 1.74
CA ASP A 6 16.02 33.84 1.53
C ASP A 6 15.94 33.05 0.21
N THR A 7 16.00 33.74 -0.92
CA THR A 7 16.29 33.15 -2.22
C THR A 7 17.80 32.98 -2.29
N GLN A 8 18.34 32.09 -1.46
CA GLN A 8 19.68 31.57 -1.72
C GLN A 8 19.68 31.07 -3.16
N PRO A 9 20.66 31.48 -4.00
CA PRO A 9 20.87 30.83 -5.27
C PRO A 9 21.30 29.39 -4.93
N THR A 10 20.34 28.47 -4.98
CA THR A 10 20.59 27.03 -4.81
C THR A 10 21.79 26.69 -5.66
N ARG A 11 22.88 26.21 -5.05
CA ARG A 11 24.05 25.72 -5.78
C ARG A 11 23.52 24.74 -6.83
N PRO A 12 24.10 24.68 -8.04
CA PRO A 12 23.59 23.82 -9.10
C PRO A 12 23.49 22.33 -8.70
N LYS A 13 24.25 21.89 -7.69
CA LYS A 13 24.13 20.54 -7.10
C LYS A 13 22.84 20.36 -6.27
N ASP A 14 22.40 21.42 -5.59
CA ASP A 14 21.22 21.44 -4.71
C ASP A 14 19.96 21.38 -5.57
N ALA A 15 19.91 22.16 -6.66
CA ALA A 15 18.81 22.14 -7.61
C ALA A 15 18.62 20.76 -8.27
N ALA A 16 19.71 20.04 -8.55
CA ALA A 16 19.66 18.69 -9.09
C ALA A 16 19.16 17.65 -8.06
N LEU A 17 19.55 17.81 -6.79
CA LEU A 17 19.03 16.98 -5.70
C LEU A 17 17.54 17.26 -5.45
N ASP A 18 17.12 18.52 -5.45
CA ASP A 18 15.73 18.91 -5.28
C ASP A 18 14.86 18.33 -6.39
N ALA A 19 15.32 18.39 -7.65
CA ALA A 19 14.63 17.76 -8.77
C ALA A 19 14.49 16.24 -8.59
N LEU A 20 15.55 15.57 -8.14
CA LEU A 20 15.56 14.12 -7.87
C LEU A 20 14.61 13.74 -6.72
N TYR A 21 14.60 14.51 -5.63
CA TYR A 21 13.67 14.31 -4.51
C TYR A 21 12.22 14.56 -4.94
N LEU A 22 11.97 15.58 -5.76
CA LEU A 22 10.63 15.87 -6.28
C LEU A 22 10.12 14.76 -7.20
N GLU A 23 10.98 14.20 -8.05
CA GLU A 23 10.65 13.07 -8.91
C GLU A 23 10.30 11.82 -8.09
N ALA A 24 11.15 11.46 -7.13
CA ALA A 24 10.90 10.34 -6.22
C ALA A 24 9.61 10.54 -5.40
N HIS A 25 9.39 11.76 -4.90
CA HIS A 25 8.17 12.10 -4.15
C HIS A 25 6.91 11.99 -5.03
N ARG A 26 6.97 12.50 -6.27
CA ARG A 26 5.86 12.36 -7.24
C ARG A 26 5.57 10.90 -7.54
N GLU A 27 6.60 10.09 -7.76
CA GLU A 27 6.41 8.66 -8.00
C GLU A 27 5.77 7.95 -6.80
N PHE A 28 6.20 8.29 -5.58
CA PHE A 28 5.56 7.79 -4.37
C PHE A 28 4.08 8.17 -4.30
N LEU A 29 3.73 9.43 -4.56
CA LEU A 29 2.35 9.91 -4.53
C LEU A 29 1.46 9.24 -5.58
N VAL A 30 2.00 8.89 -6.75
CA VAL A 30 1.25 8.21 -7.82
C VAL A 30 1.05 6.73 -7.52
N ARG A 31 2.06 6.05 -6.96
CA ARG A 31 2.03 4.60 -6.74
C ARG A 31 1.56 4.15 -5.36
N GLN A 32 1.45 5.06 -4.38
CA GLN A 32 0.97 4.72 -3.05
C GLN A 32 -0.44 4.12 -3.09
N ARG A 33 -0.66 3.04 -2.36
CA ARG A 33 -1.97 2.40 -2.23
C ARG A 33 -2.68 2.88 -0.98
N SER A 34 -3.98 3.13 -1.09
CA SER A 34 -4.81 3.53 0.05
C SER A 34 -5.17 2.31 0.92
N PRO A 35 -4.73 2.26 2.19
CA PRO A 35 -5.09 1.17 3.09
C PRO A 35 -6.59 1.16 3.43
N ALA A 36 -7.24 2.32 3.40
CA ALA A 36 -8.67 2.45 3.65
C ALA A 36 -9.49 1.85 2.49
N LEU A 37 -9.10 2.13 1.24
CA LEU A 37 -9.73 1.52 0.07
C LEU A 37 -9.51 0.01 0.06
N ALA A 38 -8.30 -0.48 0.35
CA ALA A 38 -8.03 -1.91 0.46
C ALA A 38 -8.91 -2.59 1.54
N LEU A 39 -9.16 -1.91 2.67
CA LEU A 39 -10.07 -2.41 3.71
C LEU A 39 -11.53 -2.43 3.24
N THR A 40 -12.02 -1.35 2.64
CA THR A 40 -13.41 -1.28 2.15
C THR A 40 -13.66 -2.29 1.04
N LEU A 41 -12.67 -2.55 0.18
CA LEU A 41 -12.72 -3.61 -0.82
C LEU A 41 -12.83 -5.00 -0.17
N SER A 42 -11.98 -5.31 0.82
CA SER A 42 -12.07 -6.58 1.54
C SER A 42 -13.30 -6.72 2.45
N PHE A 43 -13.90 -5.60 2.87
CA PHE A 43 -15.19 -5.57 3.56
C PHE A 43 -16.32 -6.00 2.62
N LEU A 44 -16.36 -5.43 1.41
CA LEU A 44 -17.39 -5.72 0.41
C LEU A 44 -17.22 -7.13 -0.19
N LEU A 45 -15.98 -7.53 -0.45
CA LEU A 45 -15.61 -8.79 -1.09
C LEU A 45 -14.32 -9.33 -0.46
N THR A 46 -14.41 -10.39 0.34
CA THR A 46 -13.23 -11.06 0.91
C THR A 46 -12.25 -11.44 -0.20
N GLY A 47 -11.01 -10.96 -0.11
CA GLY A 47 -9.96 -11.19 -1.11
C GLY A 47 -9.80 -10.05 -2.14
N ALA A 48 -10.75 -9.12 -2.26
CA ALA A 48 -10.65 -8.00 -3.20
C ALA A 48 -9.59 -6.96 -2.80
N GLY A 49 -9.40 -6.70 -1.50
CA GLY A 49 -8.32 -5.82 -1.04
C GLY A 49 -6.92 -6.39 -1.31
N GLN A 50 -6.76 -7.71 -1.24
CA GLN A 50 -5.53 -8.40 -1.62
C GLN A 50 -5.28 -8.30 -3.14
N MET A 51 -6.32 -8.42 -3.97
CA MET A 51 -6.22 -8.18 -5.42
C MET A 51 -5.86 -6.73 -5.75
N TYR A 52 -6.43 -5.74 -5.06
CA TYR A 52 -6.05 -4.32 -5.20
C TYR A 52 -4.58 -4.08 -4.85
N ASN A 53 -4.04 -4.81 -3.89
CA ASN A 53 -2.63 -4.76 -3.52
C ASN A 53 -1.70 -5.49 -4.52
N GLY A 54 -2.23 -6.09 -5.58
CA GLY A 54 -1.47 -6.89 -6.54
C GLY A 54 -1.15 -8.31 -6.05
N GLU A 55 -1.67 -8.71 -4.89
CA GLU A 55 -1.51 -10.06 -4.33
C GLU A 55 -2.65 -10.97 -4.81
N TYR A 56 -2.79 -11.11 -6.14
CA TYR A 56 -3.91 -11.82 -6.77
C TYR A 56 -4.07 -13.26 -6.30
N LEU A 57 -2.96 -13.99 -6.14
CA LEU A 57 -2.99 -15.38 -5.70
C LEU A 57 -3.53 -15.52 -4.28
N ARG A 58 -3.14 -14.60 -3.37
CA ARG A 58 -3.65 -14.55 -2.00
C ARG A 58 -5.12 -14.13 -1.96
N GLY A 59 -5.49 -13.13 -2.76
CA GLY A 59 -6.87 -12.69 -2.88
C GLY A 59 -7.79 -13.81 -3.39
N LEU A 60 -7.36 -14.55 -4.40
CA LEU A 60 -8.10 -15.69 -4.94
C LEU A 60 -8.22 -16.83 -3.92
N ALA A 61 -7.14 -17.16 -3.22
CA ALA A 61 -7.17 -18.20 -2.17
C ALA A 61 -8.13 -17.82 -1.03
N LEU A 62 -8.11 -16.56 -0.58
CA LEU A 62 -9.03 -16.06 0.45
C LEU A 62 -10.48 -16.04 -0.02
N ALA A 63 -10.73 -15.64 -1.27
CA ALA A 63 -12.07 -15.65 -1.86
C ALA A 63 -12.62 -17.07 -1.99
N ALA A 64 -11.80 -18.02 -2.47
CA ALA A 64 -12.18 -19.43 -2.59
C ALA A 64 -12.49 -20.05 -1.23
N LEU A 65 -11.66 -19.76 -0.22
CA LEU A 65 -11.88 -20.25 1.15
C LEU A 65 -13.13 -19.61 1.79
N TYR A 66 -13.40 -18.33 1.48
CA TYR A 66 -14.63 -17.63 1.86
C TYR A 66 -15.89 -18.31 1.30
N VAL A 67 -15.91 -18.59 0.00
CA VAL A 67 -17.04 -19.25 -0.65
C VAL A 67 -17.22 -20.68 -0.15
N ALA A 68 -16.14 -21.44 0.01
CA ALA A 68 -16.19 -22.80 0.53
C ALA A 68 -16.70 -22.85 1.98
N GLY A 69 -16.23 -21.93 2.84
CA GLY A 69 -16.69 -21.81 4.22
C GLY A 69 -18.14 -21.38 4.33
N ALA A 70 -18.57 -20.42 3.52
CA ALA A 70 -19.97 -19.99 3.45
C ALA A 70 -20.89 -21.12 2.97
N ALA A 71 -20.49 -21.86 1.93
CA ALA A 71 -21.24 -23.02 1.44
C ALA A 71 -21.36 -24.13 2.50
N GLY A 72 -20.26 -24.40 3.24
CA GLY A 72 -20.27 -25.32 4.37
C GLY A 72 -21.17 -24.87 5.51
N ALA A 73 -21.16 -23.59 5.86
CA ALA A 73 -22.02 -23.02 6.91
C ALA A 73 -23.50 -23.16 6.56
N VAL A 74 -23.89 -22.88 5.30
CA VAL A 74 -25.27 -23.06 4.82
C VAL A 74 -25.67 -24.53 4.79
N ARG A 75 -24.77 -25.43 4.35
CA ARG A 75 -25.08 -26.86 4.19
C ARG A 75 -25.19 -27.63 5.51
N TYR A 76 -24.37 -27.28 6.49
CA TYR A 76 -24.22 -28.04 7.74
C TYR A 76 -24.67 -27.26 8.99
N GLY A 77 -25.16 -26.03 8.85
CA GLY A 77 -25.61 -25.21 9.97
C GLY A 77 -24.48 -24.76 10.91
N TYR A 78 -23.23 -24.78 10.44
CA TYR A 78 -22.08 -24.33 11.21
C TYR A 78 -22.28 -22.86 11.62
N PRO A 79 -21.96 -22.47 12.87
CA PRO A 79 -22.28 -21.13 13.32
C PRO A 79 -21.47 -20.10 12.53
N VAL A 80 -22.18 -19.29 11.73
CA VAL A 80 -21.67 -18.09 11.04
C VAL A 80 -20.81 -17.21 11.97
N LEU A 81 -21.07 -17.25 13.28
CA LEU A 81 -20.29 -16.59 14.32
C LEU A 81 -18.79 -16.98 14.32
N LEU A 82 -18.43 -18.24 14.02
CA LEU A 82 -17.03 -18.65 13.88
C LEU A 82 -16.36 -18.09 12.62
N TRP A 83 -17.16 -17.64 11.64
CA TRP A 83 -16.67 -17.08 10.38
C TRP A 83 -16.34 -15.59 10.47
N ILE A 84 -16.96 -14.86 11.40
CA ILE A 84 -16.75 -13.42 11.61
C ILE A 84 -15.28 -13.08 11.95
N PRO A 85 -14.58 -13.80 12.87
CA PRO A 85 -13.16 -13.56 13.15
C PRO A 85 -12.27 -13.78 11.93
N PHE A 86 -12.57 -14.80 11.12
CA PHE A 86 -11.82 -15.10 9.90
C PHE A 86 -11.96 -13.98 8.86
N TRP A 87 -13.18 -13.47 8.69
CA TRP A 87 -13.46 -12.32 7.83
C TRP A 87 -12.76 -11.04 8.31
N LEU A 88 -12.79 -10.74 9.61
CA LEU A 88 -12.07 -9.62 10.20
C LEU A 88 -10.55 -9.75 10.02
N TRP A 89 -10.00 -10.95 10.13
CA TRP A 89 -8.60 -11.23 9.85
C TRP A 89 -8.26 -10.95 8.38
N GLY A 90 -9.11 -11.35 7.43
CA GLY A 90 -8.95 -11.04 6.01
C GLY A 90 -8.94 -9.53 5.71
N MET A 91 -9.74 -8.74 6.44
CA MET A 91 -9.70 -7.26 6.37
C MET A 91 -8.42 -6.67 6.98
N ALA A 92 -7.95 -7.23 8.09
CA ALA A 92 -6.71 -6.81 8.73
C ALA A 92 -5.48 -7.09 7.84
N ASP A 93 -5.42 -8.27 7.22
CA ASP A 93 -4.36 -8.65 6.28
C ASP A 93 -4.35 -7.74 5.04
N ALA A 94 -5.52 -7.39 4.47
CA ALA A 94 -5.59 -6.47 3.33
C ALA A 94 -5.00 -5.08 3.64
N ARG A 95 -5.28 -4.54 4.83
CA ARG A 95 -4.67 -3.28 5.31
C ARG A 95 -3.16 -3.41 5.45
N GLN A 96 -2.70 -4.51 6.05
CA GLN A 96 -1.28 -4.75 6.26
C GLN A 96 -0.55 -4.98 4.93
N GLY A 97 -1.20 -5.62 3.95
CA GLY A 97 -0.73 -5.75 2.56
C GLY A 97 -0.45 -4.40 1.91
N ALA A 98 -1.41 -3.46 1.98
CA ALA A 98 -1.23 -2.11 1.43
C ALA A 98 -0.04 -1.37 2.10
N ARG A 99 0.08 -1.47 3.44
CA ARG A 99 1.19 -0.87 4.18
C ARG A 99 2.54 -1.51 3.84
N ARG A 100 2.59 -2.82 3.64
CA ARG A 100 3.81 -3.53 3.18
C ARG A 100 4.22 -3.04 1.80
N GLY A 101 3.28 -2.93 0.86
CA GLY A 101 3.52 -2.40 -0.48
C GLY A 101 4.07 -0.98 -0.48
N ASN A 102 3.47 -0.08 0.30
CA ASN A 102 3.92 1.32 0.38
C ASN A 102 5.33 1.45 0.99
N ARG A 103 5.67 0.63 2.00
CA ARG A 103 7.03 0.61 2.59
C ARG A 103 8.08 0.14 1.58
N ALA A 104 7.80 -0.95 0.87
CA ALA A 104 8.71 -1.45 -0.15
C ALA A 104 8.93 -0.43 -1.30
N LEU A 105 7.90 0.35 -1.63
CA LEU A 105 8.03 1.45 -2.60
C LEU A 105 8.95 2.56 -2.09
N LEU A 106 8.80 2.97 -0.82
CA LEU A 106 9.66 3.98 -0.20
C LEU A 106 11.12 3.52 -0.16
N ASP A 107 11.38 2.27 0.22
CA ASP A 107 12.74 1.73 0.31
C ASP A 107 13.43 1.72 -1.07
N ARG A 108 12.68 1.41 -2.14
CA ARG A 108 13.19 1.46 -3.52
C ARG A 108 13.55 2.87 -3.95
N LEU A 109 12.65 3.82 -3.73
CA LEU A 109 12.88 5.23 -4.07
C LEU A 109 14.05 5.81 -3.27
N ALA A 110 14.17 5.47 -1.98
CA ALA A 110 15.31 5.87 -1.16
C ALA A 110 16.63 5.30 -1.70
N ALA A 111 16.65 4.04 -2.13
CA ALA A 111 17.83 3.42 -2.74
C ALA A 111 18.20 4.06 -4.09
N GLU A 112 17.22 4.38 -4.93
CA GLU A 112 17.44 5.05 -6.22
C GLU A 112 17.99 6.47 -6.05
N VAL A 113 17.45 7.24 -5.10
CA VAL A 113 17.98 8.57 -4.75
C VAL A 113 19.41 8.46 -4.22
N ALA A 114 19.70 7.47 -3.35
CA ALA A 114 21.04 7.25 -2.82
C ALA A 114 22.06 6.85 -3.90
N ALA A 115 21.65 6.03 -4.88
CA ALA A 115 22.51 5.61 -5.98
C ALA A 115 22.77 6.72 -7.01
N ARG A 116 21.80 7.61 -7.22
CA ARG A 116 21.92 8.75 -8.15
C ARG A 116 22.54 9.99 -7.53
N LYS A 117 22.58 10.09 -6.21
CA LYS A 117 23.31 11.14 -5.50
C LYS A 117 24.79 11.01 -5.87
N PRO A 118 25.39 11.98 -6.58
CA PRO A 118 26.81 11.93 -6.88
C PRO A 118 27.57 11.98 -5.54
N SER A 119 28.44 10.99 -5.30
CA SER A 119 29.42 11.03 -4.22
C SER A 119 30.24 12.31 -4.43
N ALA A 120 30.14 13.21 -3.46
CA ALA A 120 30.86 14.48 -3.44
C ALA A 120 32.37 14.26 -3.48
#